data_AF-A0A7C9E943-F1
#
_entry.id   AF-A0A7C9E943-F1
#
_cell.length_a   1.000
_cell.length_b   1.000
_cell.length_c   1.000
_cell.angle_alpha   90.00
_cell.angle_beta   90.00
_cell.angle_gamma   90.00
#
_symmetry.space_group_name_H-M   'P 1'
#
loop_
_entity.id
_entity.type
_entity.pdbx_description
1 polymer ?
#
loop_
_entity_poly.entity_id
_entity_poly.type
_entity_poly.pdbx_seq_one_letter_code
_entity_poly.pdbx_strand_id
1 'polypeptide(L)'
;RQLPAMVQSKVADDACFGRSLFERFSKLGQKKHLLNIQYRMHPSISSFPNRKFYEERIIDAPNVKETSYERRFIEGEMYGSYSFIHVARGKEDFDKGRSPRNLVEAAVISQVVAKLFKEYSVSKQEVSVGVVSPYKGQVGL
;
A
#
# COMPACT_ATOMS: atom_id res chain seq x y z
N ARG A 1 -8.04 -2.81 9.07
CA ARG A 1 -8.65 -4.00 8.42
C ARG A 1 -7.61 -4.63 7.49
N GLN A 2 -7.60 -5.95 7.33
CA GLN A 2 -6.64 -6.67 6.46
C GLN A 2 -7.40 -7.69 5.58
N LEU A 3 -6.68 -8.36 4.69
CA LEU A 3 -7.25 -9.40 3.82
C LEU A 3 -7.77 -10.59 4.66
N PRO A 4 -8.93 -11.18 4.29
CA PRO A 4 -9.38 -12.43 4.87
C PRO A 4 -8.51 -13.60 4.43
N ALA A 5 -8.72 -14.76 5.06
CA ALA A 5 -8.06 -15.99 4.64
C ALA A 5 -8.50 -16.38 3.21
N MET A 6 -7.56 -16.87 2.40
CA MET A 6 -7.87 -17.38 1.07
C MET A 6 -8.59 -18.73 1.19
N VAL A 7 -9.79 -18.84 0.60
CA VAL A 7 -10.56 -20.08 0.52
C VAL A 7 -10.69 -20.49 -0.94
N GLN A 8 -10.14 -21.65 -1.31
CA GLN A 8 -10.17 -22.12 -2.71
C GLN A 8 -11.50 -22.79 -3.07
N SER A 9 -12.10 -23.51 -2.13
CA SER A 9 -13.39 -24.18 -2.33
C SER A 9 -14.51 -23.16 -2.29
N LYS A 10 -15.22 -23.01 -3.41
CA LYS A 10 -16.39 -22.13 -3.50
C LYS A 10 -17.47 -22.51 -2.47
N VAL A 11 -17.72 -23.80 -2.29
CA VAL A 11 -18.69 -24.30 -1.29
C VAL A 11 -18.29 -23.90 0.12
N ALA A 12 -17.00 -23.95 0.46
CA ALA A 12 -16.51 -23.53 1.77
C ALA A 12 -16.55 -22.00 1.95
N ASP A 13 -16.27 -21.25 0.88
CA ASP A 13 -16.37 -19.78 0.90
C ASP A 13 -17.81 -19.33 1.08
N ASP A 14 -18.76 -19.95 0.36
CA ASP A 14 -20.20 -19.74 0.51
C ASP A 14 -20.66 -20.08 1.95
N ALA A 15 -20.05 -21.08 2.59
CA ALA A 15 -20.26 -21.42 3.99
C ALA A 15 -19.50 -20.51 4.99
N CYS A 16 -18.89 -19.42 4.54
CA CYS A 16 -18.13 -18.44 5.33
C CYS A 16 -16.93 -19.04 6.08
N PHE A 17 -16.32 -20.10 5.55
CA PHE A 17 -15.16 -20.76 6.17
C PHE A 17 -13.98 -19.80 6.38
N GLY A 18 -13.80 -18.83 5.49
CA GLY A 18 -12.72 -17.83 5.58
C GLY A 18 -12.86 -16.84 6.74
N ARG A 19 -13.99 -16.84 7.47
CA ARG A 19 -14.22 -15.97 8.62
C ARG A 19 -13.36 -16.41 9.80
N SER A 20 -12.43 -15.55 10.20
CA SER A 20 -11.60 -15.79 11.37
C SER A 20 -12.41 -15.84 12.69
N LEU A 21 -11.86 -16.53 13.69
CA LEU A 21 -12.44 -16.56 15.04
C LEU A 21 -12.60 -15.15 15.63
N PHE A 22 -11.60 -14.28 15.40
CA PHE A 22 -11.63 -12.88 15.83
C PHE A 22 -12.79 -12.10 15.21
N GLU A 23 -13.00 -12.27 13.90
CA GLU A 23 -14.12 -11.63 13.19
C GLU A 23 -15.46 -12.15 13.71
N ARG A 24 -15.57 -13.46 13.97
CA ARG A 24 -16.78 -14.07 14.53
C ARG A 24 -17.10 -13.47 15.90
N PHE A 25 -16.15 -13.42 16.83
CA PHE A 25 -16.39 -12.81 18.14
C PHE A 25 -16.68 -11.31 18.06
N SER A 26 -16.01 -10.60 17.16
CA SER A 26 -16.28 -9.19 16.90
C SER A 26 -17.73 -8.93 16.47
N LYS A 27 -18.31 -9.82 15.64
CA LYS A 27 -19.71 -9.73 15.19
C LYS A 27 -20.70 -10.10 16.30
N LEU A 28 -20.31 -10.96 17.23
CA LEU A 28 -21.09 -11.32 18.42
C LEU A 28 -21.03 -10.26 19.53
N GLY A 29 -20.46 -9.08 19.27
CA GLY A 29 -20.43 -7.97 20.21
C GLY A 29 -19.30 -8.02 21.25
N GLN A 30 -18.36 -8.96 21.12
CA GLN A 30 -17.18 -8.96 22.01
C GLN A 30 -16.37 -7.68 21.79
N LYS A 31 -16.04 -7.01 22.91
CA LYS A 31 -15.30 -5.74 22.88
C LYS A 31 -13.90 -5.97 22.34
N LYS A 32 -13.48 -5.08 21.44
CA LYS A 32 -12.13 -5.05 20.89
C LYS A 32 -11.35 -3.91 21.53
N HIS A 33 -10.12 -4.19 21.92
CA HIS A 33 -9.18 -3.15 22.31
C HIS A 33 -8.47 -2.64 21.06
N LEU A 34 -8.72 -1.38 20.70
CA LEU A 34 -8.04 -0.73 19.60
C LEU A 34 -6.68 -0.21 20.07
N LEU A 35 -5.59 -0.74 19.52
CA LEU A 35 -4.29 -0.09 19.60
C LEU A 35 -4.31 1.10 18.66
N ASN A 36 -4.35 2.29 19.23
CA ASN A 36 -4.68 3.51 18.50
C ASN A 36 -3.47 4.38 18.21
N ILE A 37 -2.24 3.94 18.47
CA ILE A 37 -1.02 4.68 18.14
C ILE A 37 -0.27 3.97 17.02
N GLN A 38 0.07 4.69 15.95
CA GLN A 38 0.86 4.17 14.84
C GLN A 38 2.27 4.81 14.82
N TYR A 39 3.29 3.99 14.54
CA TYR A 39 4.70 4.36 14.66
C TYR A 39 5.47 4.26 13.32
N ARG A 40 4.79 4.03 12.19
CA ARG A 40 5.44 3.64 10.92
C ARG A 40 5.17 4.56 9.74
N MET A 41 3.97 5.07 9.59
CA MET A 41 3.60 5.86 8.42
C MET A 41 3.84 7.34 8.70
N HIS A 42 4.35 8.07 7.72
CA HIS A 42 4.28 9.53 7.75
C HIS A 42 2.80 9.98 7.82
N PRO A 43 2.44 11.06 8.54
CA PRO A 43 1.05 11.51 8.69
C PRO A 43 0.26 11.69 7.38
N SER A 44 0.93 12.10 6.30
CA SER A 44 0.29 12.19 4.97
C SER A 44 -0.17 10.83 4.42
N ILE A 45 0.54 9.75 4.75
CA ILE A 45 0.20 8.38 4.36
C ILE A 45 -0.88 7.80 5.29
N SER A 46 -0.76 8.02 6.62
CA SER A 46 -1.69 7.45 7.61
C SER A 46 -3.09 8.08 7.58
N SER A 47 -3.20 9.32 7.11
CA SER A 47 -4.44 10.10 7.07
C SER A 47 -5.60 9.37 6.37
N PHE A 48 -5.40 8.87 5.14
CA PHE A 48 -6.47 8.20 4.40
C PHE A 48 -6.92 6.88 5.08
N PRO A 49 -6.04 5.92 5.42
CA PRO A 49 -6.44 4.71 6.12
C PRO A 49 -7.13 4.98 7.46
N ASN A 50 -6.67 5.97 8.21
CA ASN A 50 -7.26 6.35 9.49
C ASN A 50 -8.73 6.77 9.32
N ARG A 51 -8.98 7.74 8.44
CA ARG A 51 -10.34 8.21 8.14
C ARG A 51 -11.21 7.09 7.55
N LYS A 52 -10.68 6.31 6.60
CA LYS A 52 -11.47 5.32 5.85
C LYS A 52 -11.83 4.07 6.66
N PHE A 53 -10.95 3.63 7.57
CA PHE A 53 -11.09 2.32 8.23
C PHE A 53 -11.16 2.38 9.75
N TYR A 54 -10.80 3.50 10.37
CA TYR A 54 -10.67 3.62 11.83
C TYR A 54 -11.44 4.77 12.45
N GLU A 55 -12.26 5.50 11.68
CA GLU A 55 -13.06 6.63 12.17
C GLU A 55 -12.18 7.69 12.86
N GLU A 56 -11.00 7.96 12.28
CA GLU A 56 -10.04 8.96 12.79
C GLU A 56 -9.48 8.68 14.20
N ARG A 57 -9.67 7.45 14.71
CA ARG A 57 -9.20 7.06 16.05
C ARG A 57 -7.71 6.76 16.15
N ILE A 58 -6.98 6.60 15.03
CA ILE A 58 -5.54 6.36 15.05
C ILE A 58 -4.78 7.68 15.25
N ILE A 59 -3.75 7.64 16.08
CA ILE A 59 -2.89 8.74 16.48
C ILE A 59 -1.49 8.44 15.96
N ASP A 60 -0.91 9.41 15.25
CA ASP A 60 0.48 9.35 14.82
C ASP A 60 1.41 9.64 16.02
N ALA A 61 2.34 8.71 16.29
CA ALA A 61 3.33 8.86 17.35
C ALA A 61 4.31 10.02 17.09
N PRO A 62 5.00 10.54 18.12
CA PRO A 62 5.97 11.64 17.93
C PRO A 62 7.06 11.31 16.90
N ASN A 63 7.58 10.08 16.89
CA ASN A 63 8.69 9.67 16.01
C ASN A 63 8.39 9.86 14.51
N VAL A 64 7.12 9.77 14.09
CA VAL A 64 6.74 9.94 12.68
C VAL A 64 6.38 11.38 12.30
N LYS A 65 6.34 12.29 13.28
CA LYS A 65 6.05 13.73 13.11
C LYS A 65 7.31 14.59 13.12
N GLU A 66 8.43 14.02 13.58
CA GLU A 66 9.71 14.72 13.59
C GLU A 66 10.18 15.02 12.16
N THR A 67 10.85 16.16 12.00
CA THR A 67 11.43 16.57 10.70
C THR A 67 12.47 15.58 10.18
N SER A 68 13.15 14.86 11.08
CA SER A 68 14.08 13.77 10.77
C SER A 68 13.41 12.57 10.11
N TYR A 69 12.09 12.40 10.29
CA TYR A 69 11.30 11.33 9.69
C TYR A 69 10.92 11.61 8.24
N GLU A 70 10.88 12.88 7.84
CA GLU A 70 10.60 13.28 6.46
C GLU A 70 11.74 12.78 5.56
N ARG A 71 11.40 12.00 4.54
CA ARG A 71 12.34 11.47 3.56
C ARG A 71 11.96 12.00 2.19
N ARG A 72 12.80 12.86 1.61
CA ARG A 72 12.68 13.31 0.23
C ARG A 72 13.85 12.78 -0.58
N PHE A 73 13.59 11.75 -1.36
CA PHE A 73 14.61 11.09 -2.17
C PHE A 73 14.72 11.68 -3.58
N ILE A 74 13.64 12.22 -4.13
CA ILE A 74 13.60 12.82 -5.47
C ILE A 74 13.12 14.25 -5.33
N GLU A 75 13.79 15.18 -6.01
CA GLU A 75 13.33 16.57 -6.10
C GLU A 75 12.05 16.70 -6.93
N GLY A 76 11.19 17.63 -6.51
CA GLY A 76 9.95 17.98 -7.19
C GLY A 76 8.71 17.73 -6.32
N GLU A 77 7.74 18.63 -6.44
CA GLU A 77 6.51 18.60 -5.63
C GLU A 77 5.68 17.32 -5.81
N MET A 78 5.84 16.64 -6.95
CA MET A 78 5.14 15.39 -7.26
C MET A 78 5.68 14.15 -6.52
N TYR A 79 6.81 14.24 -5.81
CA TYR A 79 7.46 13.10 -5.13
C TYR A 79 7.46 13.25 -3.60
N GLY A 80 6.40 13.82 -3.03
CA GLY A 80 6.22 13.91 -1.58
C GLY A 80 5.97 12.53 -0.93
N SER A 81 6.00 12.50 0.41
CA SER A 81 5.77 11.31 1.25
C SER A 81 4.50 10.51 0.88
N TYR A 82 3.50 11.16 0.30
CA TYR A 82 2.37 10.51 -0.37
C TYR A 82 2.04 11.25 -1.67
N SER A 83 1.94 10.53 -2.78
CA SER A 83 1.66 11.10 -4.11
C SER A 83 0.78 10.17 -4.93
N PHE A 84 -0.15 10.74 -5.71
CA PHE A 84 -0.94 10.02 -6.71
C PHE A 84 -0.53 10.48 -8.10
N ILE A 85 0.03 9.57 -8.90
CA ILE A 85 0.49 9.87 -10.26
C ILE A 85 -0.55 9.33 -11.24
N HIS A 86 -1.34 10.22 -11.83
CA HIS A 86 -2.33 9.86 -12.84
C HIS A 86 -1.66 9.58 -14.19
N VAL A 87 -1.67 8.31 -14.63
CA VAL A 87 -1.10 7.88 -15.92
C VAL A 87 -2.20 7.90 -16.99
N ALA A 88 -2.48 9.07 -17.55
CA ALA A 88 -3.63 9.30 -18.46
C ALA A 88 -3.64 8.40 -19.72
N ARG A 89 -2.48 7.92 -20.17
CA ARG A 89 -2.35 7.02 -21.34
C ARG A 89 -2.19 5.55 -20.95
N GLY A 90 -2.43 5.21 -19.69
CA GLY A 90 -2.45 3.83 -19.20
C GLY A 90 -3.47 3.02 -19.99
N LYS A 91 -3.06 1.84 -20.46
CA LYS A 91 -3.96 0.90 -21.13
C LYS A 91 -3.69 -0.50 -20.59
N GLU A 92 -4.74 -1.10 -20.02
CA GLU A 92 -4.70 -2.50 -19.63
C GLU A 92 -4.68 -3.39 -20.87
N ASP A 93 -3.83 -4.41 -20.79
CA ASP A 93 -3.71 -5.47 -21.78
C ASP A 93 -3.64 -6.81 -21.05
N PHE A 94 -3.92 -7.88 -21.78
CA PHE A 94 -3.78 -9.25 -21.32
C PHE A 94 -2.71 -9.89 -22.21
N ASP A 95 -1.55 -10.24 -21.63
CA ASP A 95 -0.67 -11.19 -22.33
C ASP A 95 -1.41 -12.53 -22.51
N LYS A 96 -0.78 -13.52 -23.12
CA LYS A 96 -1.26 -14.91 -23.32
C LYS A 96 -1.87 -15.62 -22.07
N GLY A 97 -1.96 -14.98 -20.91
CA GLY A 97 -2.67 -15.42 -19.70
C GLY A 97 -3.94 -14.62 -19.35
N ARG A 98 -4.50 -14.85 -18.15
CA ARG A 98 -5.78 -14.26 -17.68
C ARG A 98 -5.63 -13.05 -16.75
N SER A 99 -4.40 -12.62 -16.42
CA SER A 99 -4.17 -11.51 -15.50
C SER A 99 -3.86 -10.24 -16.26
N PRO A 100 -4.52 -9.10 -15.96
CA PRO A 100 -4.25 -7.84 -16.65
C PRO A 100 -2.87 -7.28 -16.29
N ARG A 101 -2.33 -6.45 -17.18
CA ARG A 101 -1.09 -5.68 -17.04
C ARG A 101 -1.20 -4.35 -17.77
N ASN A 102 -0.39 -3.37 -17.40
CA ASN A 102 -0.31 -2.04 -18.00
C ASN A 102 1.16 -1.64 -18.19
N LEU A 103 1.62 -1.68 -19.44
CA LEU A 103 3.00 -1.38 -19.82
C LEU A 103 3.37 0.09 -19.60
N VAL A 104 2.40 1.00 -19.74
CA VAL A 104 2.64 2.44 -19.57
C VAL A 104 2.86 2.77 -18.10
N GLU A 105 2.05 2.20 -17.20
CA GLU A 105 2.28 2.32 -15.76
C GLU A 105 3.62 1.68 -15.35
N ALA A 106 3.95 0.51 -15.87
CA ALA A 106 5.24 -0.14 -15.60
C ALA A 106 6.43 0.73 -16.05
N ALA A 107 6.34 1.37 -17.22
CA ALA A 107 7.36 2.31 -17.70
C ALA A 107 7.51 3.54 -16.78
N VAL A 108 6.39 4.11 -16.31
CA VAL A 108 6.42 5.22 -15.34
C VAL A 108 7.07 4.79 -14.03
N ILE A 109 6.70 3.63 -13.49
CA ILE A 109 7.31 3.07 -12.26
C ILE A 109 8.82 2.87 -12.46
N SER A 110 9.23 2.29 -13.59
CA SER A 110 10.65 2.08 -13.92
C SER A 110 11.44 3.40 -13.93
N GLN A 111 10.86 4.48 -14.48
CA GLN A 111 11.47 5.81 -14.45
C GLN A 111 11.60 6.35 -13.02
N VAL A 112 10.60 6.16 -12.16
CA VAL A 112 10.67 6.59 -10.75
C VAL A 112 11.76 5.81 -10.01
N VAL A 113 11.83 4.50 -10.19
CA VAL A 113 12.86 3.65 -9.56
C VAL A 113 14.25 4.00 -10.07
N ALA A 114 14.41 4.26 -11.37
CA ALA A 114 15.68 4.71 -11.95
C ALA A 114 16.13 6.06 -11.36
N LYS A 115 15.20 7.01 -11.15
CA LYS A 115 15.49 8.27 -10.46
C LYS A 115 15.95 8.04 -9.02
N LEU A 116 15.23 7.20 -8.25
CA LEU A 116 15.65 6.85 -6.89
C LEU A 116 17.07 6.26 -6.84
N PHE A 117 17.40 5.38 -7.79
CA PHE A 117 18.73 4.77 -7.88
C PHE A 117 19.82 5.80 -8.22
N LYS A 118 19.52 6.77 -9.09
CA LYS A 118 20.43 7.87 -9.41
C LYS A 118 20.69 8.75 -8.17
N GLU A 119 19.64 9.13 -7.46
CA GLU A 119 19.75 9.95 -6.24
C GLU A 119 20.49 9.23 -5.12
N TYR A 120 20.27 7.92 -4.96
CA TYR A 120 21.08 7.09 -4.06
C TYR A 120 22.57 7.11 -4.44
N SER A 121 22.87 7.01 -5.73
CA SER A 121 24.26 6.96 -6.22
C SER A 121 25.04 8.23 -5.88
N VAL A 122 24.36 9.39 -5.84
CA VAL A 122 24.91 10.72 -5.49
C VAL A 122 24.94 10.93 -3.97
N SER A 123 23.80 10.77 -3.29
CA SER A 123 23.65 11.11 -1.86
C SER A 123 24.22 10.05 -0.91
N LYS A 124 24.36 8.80 -1.36
CA LYS A 124 24.63 7.61 -0.52
C LYS A 124 23.60 7.37 0.59
N GLN A 125 22.44 8.03 0.53
CA GLN A 125 21.37 7.83 1.49
C GLN A 125 20.65 6.51 1.19
N GLU A 126 20.68 5.55 2.12
CA GLU A 126 20.01 4.27 1.94
C GLU A 126 18.52 4.44 1.58
N VAL A 127 18.10 3.75 0.52
CA VAL A 127 16.72 3.71 0.04
C VAL A 127 16.28 2.26 -0.07
N SER A 128 15.15 1.92 0.58
CA SER A 128 14.48 0.63 0.40
C SER A 128 13.23 0.84 -0.45
N VAL A 129 13.10 0.07 -1.53
CA VAL A 129 11.99 0.20 -2.48
C VAL A 129 11.21 -1.10 -2.56
N GLY A 130 9.89 -1.01 -2.48
CA GLY A 130 8.97 -2.11 -2.76
C GLY A 130 7.94 -1.68 -3.80
N VAL A 131 7.74 -2.50 -4.83
CA VAL A 131 6.70 -2.31 -5.85
C VAL A 131 5.65 -3.39 -5.65
N VAL A 132 4.39 -2.98 -5.52
CA VAL A 132 3.26 -3.90 -5.29
C VAL A 132 2.21 -3.72 -6.38
N SER A 133 1.61 -4.82 -6.81
CA SER A 133 0.47 -4.83 -7.72
C SER A 133 -0.50 -5.96 -7.36
N PRO A 134 -1.82 -5.75 -7.48
CA PRO A 134 -2.80 -6.81 -7.24
C PRO A 134 -2.78 -7.90 -8.32
N TYR A 135 -2.16 -7.63 -9.48
CA TYR A 135 -2.22 -8.52 -10.65
C TYR A 135 -0.89 -9.22 -10.90
N LYS A 136 -0.91 -10.55 -10.94
CA LYS A 136 0.28 -11.36 -11.26
C LYS A 136 0.87 -11.03 -12.63
N GLY A 137 0.02 -10.70 -13.60
CA GLY A 137 0.44 -10.26 -14.94
C GLY A 137 1.27 -8.97 -14.91
N GLN A 138 0.92 -8.02 -14.04
CA GLN A 138 1.69 -6.79 -13.82
C GLN A 138 3.00 -7.05 -13.09
N VAL A 139 3.01 -7.95 -12.10
CA VAL A 139 4.23 -8.32 -11.36
C VAL A 139 5.24 -9.05 -12.25
N GLY A 140 4.75 -9.77 -13.27
CA GLY A 140 5.59 -10.49 -14.22
C GLY A 140 6.10 -9.66 -15.41
N LEU A 141 5.80 -8.36 -15.47
CA LEU A 141 6.40 -7.43 -16.43
C LEU A 141 7.85 -7.11 -16.06
#